data_AF-A0A7K2NRC5-F1
#
_entry.id   AF-A0A7K2NRC5-F1
#
_cell.length_a   1.000
_cell.length_b   1.000
_cell.length_c   1.000
_cell.angle_alpha   90.00
_cell.angle_beta   90.00
_cell.angle_gamma   90.00
#
_symmetry.space_group_name_H-M   'P 1'
#
loop_
_entity.id
_entity.type
_entity.pdbx_description
1 polymer ?
#
loop_
_entity_poly.entity_id
_entity_poly.type
_entity_poly.pdbx_seq_one_letter_code
_entity_poly.pdbx_strand_id
1 'polypeptide(L)'
;MIPLTLLPGRTDTTRIGRDRLELLTALIEASAFAPLFRDTLIFIPPQHPLYAWQCAVDGCLRIRRVSHNLCNTHNLEWEQAERTGRTKRALWTRPPLCPPRGEWATAGV
;
A
#
# COMPACT_ATOMS: atom_id res chain seq x y z
N MET A 1 -23.39 -20.57 18.02
CA MET A 1 -24.04 -19.40 17.40
C MET A 1 -23.76 -18.19 18.27
N ILE A 2 -22.73 -17.40 17.95
CA ILE A 2 -22.43 -16.17 18.69
C ILE A 2 -23.25 -15.05 18.03
N PRO A 3 -24.17 -14.37 18.75
CA PRO A 3 -24.94 -13.29 18.16
C PRO A 3 -24.05 -12.05 18.02
N LEU A 4 -23.89 -11.57 16.80
CA LEU A 4 -23.27 -10.26 16.52
C LEU A 4 -24.31 -9.17 16.82
N THR A 5 -24.35 -8.72 18.07
CA THR A 5 -25.10 -7.51 18.44
C THR A 5 -24.33 -6.30 17.93
N LEU A 6 -24.84 -5.65 16.88
CA LEU A 6 -24.30 -4.37 16.39
C LEU A 6 -24.46 -3.31 17.50
N LEU A 7 -23.34 -2.87 18.08
CA LEU A 7 -23.35 -1.72 19.00
C LEU A 7 -23.73 -0.44 18.22
N PRO A 8 -24.61 0.42 18.77
CA PRO A 8 -24.97 1.68 18.13
C PRO A 8 -23.74 2.57 17.93
N GLY A 9 -23.66 3.18 16.75
CA GLY A 9 -22.53 3.96 16.27
C GLY A 9 -22.07 5.04 17.25
N ARG A 10 -20.82 4.92 17.69
CA ARG A 10 -20.11 5.96 18.42
C ARG A 10 -19.10 6.58 17.47
N THR A 11 -19.31 7.85 17.15
CA THR A 11 -18.53 8.68 16.21
C THR A 11 -17.14 9.02 16.76
N ASP A 12 -16.33 8.00 17.01
CA ASP A 12 -14.89 8.14 17.26
C ASP A 12 -14.16 7.40 16.13
N THR A 13 -13.74 8.16 15.13
CA THR A 13 -13.14 7.62 13.89
C THR A 13 -11.86 6.83 14.16
N THR A 14 -11.13 7.15 15.23
CA THR A 14 -9.90 6.45 15.62
C THR A 14 -10.22 5.07 16.20
N ARG A 15 -11.28 4.98 17.01
CA ARG A 15 -11.77 3.72 17.57
C ARG A 15 -12.43 2.84 16.52
N ILE A 16 -13.21 3.42 15.60
CA ILE A 16 -13.82 2.70 14.47
C ILE A 16 -12.76 2.03 13.59
N GLY A 17 -11.64 2.72 13.32
CA GLY A 17 -10.53 2.14 12.56
C GLY A 17 -9.91 0.93 13.25
N ARG A 18 -9.71 1.02 14.57
CA ARG A 18 -9.18 -0.09 15.39
C ARG A 18 -10.16 -1.27 15.44
N ASP A 19 -11.42 -1.02 15.78
CA ASP A 19 -12.44 -2.06 15.93
C ASP A 19 -12.68 -2.80 14.60
N ARG A 20 -12.59 -2.10 13.46
CA ARG A 20 -12.67 -2.72 12.13
C ARG A 20 -11.48 -3.62 11.82
N LEU A 21 -10.27 -3.22 12.22
CA LEU A 21 -9.07 -4.04 12.02
C LEU A 21 -9.14 -5.32 12.88
N GLU A 22 -9.55 -5.20 14.14
CA GLU A 22 -9.77 -6.32 15.05
C GLU A 22 -10.80 -7.31 14.48
N LEU A 23 -11.94 -6.80 14.01
CA LEU A 23 -13.00 -7.63 13.44
C LEU A 23 -12.57 -8.33 12.15
N LEU A 24 -11.86 -7.63 11.26
CA LEU A 24 -11.30 -8.23 10.04
C LEU A 24 -10.29 -9.33 10.36
N THR A 25 -9.43 -9.10 11.35
CA THR A 25 -8.42 -10.07 11.80
C THR A 25 -9.11 -11.33 12.34
N ALA A 26 -10.09 -11.16 13.23
CA ALA A 26 -10.87 -12.28 13.78
C ALA A 26 -11.60 -13.08 12.69
N LEU A 27 -12.13 -12.42 11.65
CA LEU A 27 -12.77 -13.09 10.52
C LEU A 27 -11.77 -13.86 9.65
N ILE A 28 -10.59 -13.30 9.40
CA ILE A 28 -9.52 -13.99 8.66
C ILE A 28 -9.03 -15.21 9.44
N GLU A 29 -8.91 -15.09 10.77
CA GLU A 29 -8.47 -16.16 11.68
C GLU A 29 -9.54 -17.21 12.02
N ALA A 30 -10.82 -16.97 11.68
CA ALA A 30 -11.91 -17.91 11.92
C ALA A 30 -11.88 -19.13 10.98
N SER A 31 -12.09 -20.33 11.51
CA SER A 31 -12.03 -21.61 10.76
C SER A 31 -12.96 -21.72 9.54
N ALA A 32 -13.99 -20.87 9.46
CA ALA A 32 -14.88 -20.75 8.30
C ALA A 32 -14.23 -19.99 7.11
N PHE A 33 -13.15 -19.25 7.37
CA PHE A 33 -12.35 -18.59 6.34
C PHE A 33 -11.36 -19.61 5.77
N ALA A 34 -11.59 -20.01 4.52
CA ALA A 34 -10.85 -21.10 3.90
C ALA A 34 -9.33 -20.86 3.97
N PRO A 35 -8.52 -21.83 4.42
CA PRO A 35 -7.07 -21.69 4.57
C PRO A 35 -6.33 -21.24 3.32
N LEU A 36 -6.92 -21.46 2.13
CA LEU A 36 -6.42 -20.96 0.85
C LEU A 36 -6.21 -19.42 0.87
N PHE A 37 -6.99 -18.68 1.66
CA PHE A 37 -6.88 -17.22 1.73
C PHE A 37 -5.93 -16.71 2.83
N ARG A 38 -5.33 -17.60 3.65
CA ARG A 38 -4.42 -17.21 4.74
C ARG A 38 -2.98 -17.34 4.29
N ASP A 39 -2.43 -16.27 3.73
CA ASP A 39 -1.00 -16.11 3.43
C ASP A 39 -0.47 -16.80 2.15
N THR A 40 -1.21 -17.69 1.48
CA THR A 40 -0.65 -18.47 0.35
C THR A 40 -1.06 -18.05 -1.07
N LEU A 41 -2.12 -17.26 -1.31
CA LEU A 41 -2.71 -17.20 -2.67
C LEU A 41 -2.96 -15.84 -3.32
N ILE A 42 -2.66 -14.70 -2.70
CA ILE A 42 -2.74 -13.41 -3.41
C ILE A 42 -1.37 -12.74 -3.44
N PHE A 43 -0.45 -13.37 -4.17
CA PHE A 43 0.73 -12.67 -4.67
C PHE A 43 0.34 -11.99 -5.99
N ILE A 44 0.15 -10.67 -5.94
CA ILE A 44 0.00 -9.86 -7.15
C ILE A 44 1.39 -9.37 -7.54
N PRO A 45 1.95 -9.81 -8.69
CA PRO A 45 3.21 -9.31 -9.17
C PRO A 45 3.24 -7.79 -9.19
N PRO A 46 4.36 -7.14 -8.82
CA PRO A 46 4.44 -5.68 -8.71
C PRO A 46 3.99 -4.95 -10.00
N GLN A 47 4.31 -5.52 -11.16
CA GLN A 47 3.94 -5.04 -12.50
C GLN A 47 2.73 -5.78 -13.11
N HIS A 48 1.82 -6.33 -12.31
CA HIS A 48 0.66 -7.06 -12.82
C HIS A 48 -0.12 -6.22 -13.87
N PRO A 49 -0.42 -6.74 -15.08
CA PRO A 49 -1.01 -5.95 -16.17
C PRO A 49 -2.28 -5.18 -15.80
N LEU A 50 -3.10 -5.75 -14.91
CA LEU A 50 -4.37 -5.15 -14.47
C LEU A 50 -4.32 -4.58 -13.05
N TYR A 51 -3.44 -5.11 -12.21
CA TYR A 51 -3.40 -4.81 -10.76
C TYR A 51 -2.01 -4.34 -10.34
N ALA A 52 -1.27 -3.71 -11.26
CA ALA A 52 0.02 -3.15 -10.94
C ALA A 52 -0.16 -2.21 -9.75
N TRP A 53 0.63 -2.46 -8.72
CA TRP A 53 0.58 -1.70 -7.49
C TRP A 53 1.90 -0.98 -7.26
N GLN A 54 2.99 -1.39 -7.90
CA GLN A 54 4.29 -0.81 -7.67
C GLN A 54 4.47 0.53 -8.39
N CYS A 55 5.20 1.44 -7.74
CA CYS A 55 5.73 2.64 -8.36
C CYS A 55 6.51 2.30 -9.64
N ALA A 56 6.32 3.08 -10.71
CA ALA A 56 7.01 2.90 -11.99
C ALA A 56 8.51 3.24 -11.97
N VAL A 57 9.06 3.66 -10.83
CA VAL A 57 10.51 3.90 -10.68
C VAL A 57 11.13 2.56 -10.34
N ASP A 58 12.16 2.18 -11.09
CA ASP A 58 12.82 0.89 -10.91
C ASP A 58 13.35 0.74 -9.47
N GLY A 59 13.18 -0.45 -8.88
CA GLY A 59 13.53 -0.72 -7.48
C GLY A 59 12.63 -0.08 -6.40
N CYS A 60 11.66 0.77 -6.74
CA CYS A 60 10.78 1.37 -5.74
C CYS A 60 9.64 0.42 -5.34
N LEU A 61 9.72 -0.22 -4.17
CA LEU A 61 8.71 -1.19 -3.68
C LEU A 61 7.46 -0.54 -3.03
N ARG A 62 7.20 0.74 -3.31
CA ARG A 62 6.04 1.47 -2.75
C ARG A 62 4.82 1.36 -3.64
N ILE A 63 3.65 1.51 -3.01
CA ILE A 63 2.37 1.53 -3.71
C ILE A 63 2.27 2.80 -4.56
N ARG A 64 1.91 2.65 -5.84
CA ARG A 64 1.61 3.75 -6.76
C ARG A 64 0.24 4.34 -6.46
N ARG A 65 0.11 5.65 -6.65
CA ARG A 65 -1.22 6.29 -6.75
C ARG A 65 -1.83 5.93 -8.12
N VAL A 66 -3.13 5.67 -8.12
CA VAL A 66 -3.89 5.26 -9.33
C VAL A 66 -3.72 6.26 -10.47
N SER A 67 -3.65 7.56 -10.18
CA SER A 67 -3.61 8.62 -11.19
C SER A 67 -2.26 8.86 -11.85
N HIS A 68 -1.13 8.49 -11.23
CA HIS A 68 0.20 8.94 -11.68
C HIS A 68 1.21 7.84 -11.98
N ASN A 69 0.87 6.57 -11.73
CA ASN A 69 1.80 5.42 -11.79
C ASN A 69 3.03 5.56 -10.86
N LEU A 70 3.03 6.55 -9.97
CA LEU A 70 4.13 6.88 -9.06
C LEU A 70 3.64 6.83 -7.61
N CYS A 71 4.55 6.51 -6.69
CA CYS A 71 4.33 6.74 -5.27
C CYS A 71 4.31 8.25 -4.96
N ASN A 72 3.87 8.63 -3.76
CA ASN A 72 3.77 10.04 -3.38
C ASN A 72 5.09 10.82 -3.52
N THR A 73 6.20 10.24 -3.06
CA THR A 73 7.53 10.87 -3.11
C THR A 73 7.97 11.15 -4.55
N HIS A 74 7.96 10.13 -5.42
CA HIS A 74 8.34 10.31 -6.83
C HIS A 74 7.33 11.18 -7.61
N ASN A 75 6.07 11.27 -7.18
CA ASN A 75 5.11 12.19 -7.78
C ASN A 75 5.48 13.65 -7.52
N LEU A 76 5.87 14.01 -6.29
CA LEU A 76 6.34 15.35 -5.96
C LEU A 76 7.61 15.72 -6.72
N GLU A 77 8.52 14.76 -6.91
CA GLU A 77 9.71 14.95 -7.74
C GLU A 77 9.36 15.17 -9.21
N TRP A 78 8.40 14.40 -9.73
CA TRP A 78 7.91 14.60 -11.09
C TRP A 78 7.35 16.01 -11.27
N GLU A 79 6.49 16.46 -10.35
CA GLU A 79 5.91 17.80 -10.39
C GLU A 79 6.98 18.91 -10.32
N GLN A 80 8.06 18.69 -9.56
CA GLN A 80 9.18 19.63 -9.51
C GLN A 80 10.02 19.60 -10.79
N ALA A 81 10.27 18.41 -11.34
CA ALA A 81 11.11 18.21 -12.51
C ALA A 81 10.42 18.66 -13.81
N GLU A 82 9.10 18.49 -13.91
CA GLU A 82 8.26 18.94 -15.02
C GLU A 82 8.37 20.46 -15.20
N ARG A 83 8.38 21.23 -14.10
CA ARG A 83 8.60 22.69 -14.14
C ARG A 83 9.96 23.09 -14.70
N THR A 84 10.93 22.18 -14.66
CA THR A 84 12.30 22.40 -15.19
C THR A 84 12.52 21.77 -16.57
N GLY A 85 11.46 21.29 -17.23
CA GLY A 85 11.51 20.72 -18.57
C GLY A 85 12.12 19.31 -18.65
N ARG A 86 12.25 18.60 -17.53
CA ARG A 86 12.73 17.21 -17.54
C ARG A 86 11.61 16.24 -17.94
N THR A 87 12.00 15.15 -18.59
CA THR A 87 11.05 14.12 -19.02
C THR A 87 10.81 13.08 -17.93
N LYS A 88 9.61 12.49 -17.92
CA LYS A 88 9.21 11.47 -16.93
C LYS A 88 10.06 10.21 -17.02
N ARG A 89 10.60 9.92 -18.21
CA ARG A 89 11.53 8.82 -18.46
C ARG A 89 12.82 8.95 -17.63
N ALA A 90 13.34 10.16 -17.44
CA ALA A 90 14.55 10.40 -16.65
C ALA A 90 14.36 10.05 -15.16
N LEU A 91 13.11 10.12 -14.67
CA LEU A 91 12.78 9.73 -13.29
C LEU A 91 12.79 8.21 -13.11
N TRP A 92 12.35 7.45 -14.13
CA TRP A 92 12.24 5.99 -14.05
C TRP A 92 13.59 5.27 -14.03
N THR A 93 14.60 5.86 -14.68
CA THR A 93 15.95 5.28 -14.80
C THR A 93 16.86 5.62 -13.63
N ARG A 94 16.39 6.39 -12.65
CA ARG A 94 17.18 6.81 -11.48
C ARG A 94 16.96 5.83 -10.33
N PRO A 95 18.00 5.52 -9.53
CA PRO A 95 17.82 4.74 -8.31
C PRO A 95 16.76 5.38 -7.39
N PRO A 96 15.92 4.55 -6.73
CA PRO A 96 14.85 5.05 -5.87
C PRO A 96 15.46 5.74 -4.65
N LEU A 97 15.02 6.97 -4.36
CA LEU A 97 15.48 7.71 -3.18
C LEU A 97 14.84 7.20 -1.88
N CYS A 98 13.79 6.40 -2.00
CA CYS A 98 13.14 5.83 -0.83
C CYS A 98 13.60 4.39 -0.61
N PRO A 99 13.95 4.02 0.64
CA PRO A 99 14.30 2.66 0.96
C PRO A 99 13.10 1.74 0.69
N PRO A 100 13.35 0.47 0.32
CA PRO A 100 12.32 -0.53 0.16
C PRO A 100 11.48 -0.67 1.43
N ARG A 101 10.25 -1.14 1.26
CA ARG A 101 9.29 -1.31 2.35
C ARG A 101 9.86 -2.28 3.39
N GLY A 102 10.18 -1.78 4.58
CA GLY A 102 10.74 -2.58 5.69
C GLY A 102 12.12 -2.12 6.18
N GLU A 103 12.82 -1.24 5.45
CA GLU A 103 14.17 -0.76 5.82
C GLU A 103 14.19 0.61 6.55
N TRP A 104 13.10 0.99 7.21
CA TRP A 104 13.08 2.24 8.00
C TRP A 104 13.92 2.16 9.29
N ALA A 105 14.52 1.01 9.60
CA ALA A 105 15.28 0.77 10.82
C ALA A 105 16.79 1.11 10.74
N THR A 106 17.32 1.48 9.57
CA THR A 106 18.77 1.74 9.40
C THR A 106 19.12 3.13 8.89
N ALA A 107 18.14 3.95 8.51
CA ALA A 107 18.36 5.36 8.17
C ALA A 107 18.20 6.23 9.41
N GLY A 108 19.17 6.15 10.33
CA GLY A 108 19.26 7.04 11.47
C GLY A 108 19.70 8.46 11.04
N VAL A 109 18.93 9.45 11.49
CA VAL A 109 19.38 10.67 12.21
C VAL A 109 18.28 11.02 13.21
#